data_AF-A0A858Q836-F1
#
_entry.id   AF-A0A858Q836-F1
#
_cell.length_a   1.000
_cell.length_b   1.000
_cell.length_c   1.000
_cell.angle_alpha   90.00
_cell.angle_beta   90.00
_cell.angle_gamma   90.00
#
_symmetry.space_group_name_H-M   'P 1'
#
loop_
_entity.id
_entity.type
_entity.pdbx_description
1 polymer ?
#
loop_
_entity_poly.entity_id
_entity_poly.type
_entity_poly.pdbx_seq_one_letter_code
_entity_poly.pdbx_strand_id
1 'polypeptide(L)'
;MVVRARELGATIRDAKNFTGVPGRGISARVGRHDLILGNAAWLTEQDISLESWEPIAASLAGEGKTPGYCAMDKGMVTIFGIADRPRANAPQALARLRRMGVRTLLVIGDGINDAPARVAAFGKPNPMIASAAMAFSSVSVVLNSLRLQRR
;
A
#
# COMPACT_ATOMS: atom_id res chain seq x y z
N MET A 1 5.68 1.34 -11.66
CA MET A 1 7.13 1.12 -11.89
C MET A 1 7.44 0.57 -13.27
N VAL A 2 6.89 -0.58 -13.70
CA VAL A 2 7.20 -1.18 -15.01
C VAL A 2 6.89 -0.25 -16.19
N VAL A 3 5.74 0.44 -16.18
CA VAL A 3 5.38 1.44 -17.19
C VAL A 3 6.43 2.55 -17.26
N ARG A 4 6.81 3.09 -16.09
CA ARG A 4 7.83 4.15 -15.99
C ARG A 4 9.21 3.69 -16.47
N ALA A 5 9.60 2.44 -16.19
CA ALA A 5 10.87 1.89 -16.68
C ALA A 5 10.90 1.81 -18.22
N ARG A 6 9.76 1.43 -18.85
CA ARG A 6 9.63 1.43 -20.31
C ARG A 6 9.68 2.83 -20.90
N GLU A 7 9.02 3.81 -20.29
CA GLU A 7 9.07 5.21 -20.70
C GLU A 7 10.50 5.78 -20.68
N LEU A 8 11.30 5.35 -19.70
CA LEU A 8 12.69 5.79 -19.54
C LEU A 8 13.66 5.03 -20.46
N GLY A 9 13.17 4.12 -21.30
CA GLY A 9 14.02 3.30 -22.18
C GLY A 9 14.93 2.32 -21.41
N ALA A 10 14.58 1.98 -20.16
CA ALA A 10 15.40 1.08 -19.37
C ALA A 10 15.41 -0.32 -19.98
N THR A 11 16.59 -0.95 -20.02
CA THR A 11 16.71 -2.35 -20.46
C THR A 11 16.08 -3.27 -19.43
N ILE A 12 14.99 -3.93 -19.79
CA ILE A 12 14.31 -4.92 -18.94
C ILE A 12 14.99 -6.26 -19.16
N ARG A 13 15.55 -6.83 -18.08
CA ARG A 13 16.17 -8.15 -18.07
C ARG A 13 15.18 -9.19 -17.56
N ASP A 14 15.32 -10.43 -18.04
CA ASP A 14 14.53 -11.55 -17.55
C ASP A 14 14.87 -11.88 -16.10
N ALA A 15 13.83 -12.20 -15.35
CA ALA A 15 13.90 -12.64 -13.96
C ALA A 15 13.67 -14.15 -13.87
N LYS A 16 14.50 -14.84 -13.10
CA LYS A 16 14.39 -16.27 -12.77
C LYS A 16 14.04 -16.43 -11.30
N ASN A 17 13.48 -17.58 -10.92
CA ASN A 17 13.14 -17.92 -9.53
C ASN A 17 12.29 -16.85 -8.83
N PHE A 18 11.34 -16.27 -9.55
CA PHE A 18 10.45 -15.25 -9.00
C PHE A 18 9.57 -15.86 -7.90
N THR A 19 9.57 -15.22 -6.73
CA THR A 19 8.73 -15.58 -5.58
C THR A 19 8.01 -14.35 -5.07
N GLY A 20 6.68 -14.43 -4.97
CA GLY A 20 5.87 -13.43 -4.28
C GLY A 20 5.54 -13.91 -2.87
N VAL A 21 5.86 -13.09 -1.86
CA VAL A 21 5.57 -13.38 -0.46
C VAL A 21 4.51 -12.40 0.05
N PRO A 22 3.27 -12.86 0.30
CA PRO A 22 2.17 -11.98 0.72
C PRO A 22 2.52 -11.14 1.94
N GLY A 23 2.19 -9.84 1.87
CA GLY A 23 2.47 -8.89 2.95
C GLY A 23 3.95 -8.53 3.14
N ARG A 24 4.88 -9.09 2.34
CA ARG A 24 6.33 -8.83 2.44
C ARG A 24 6.91 -8.23 1.17
N GLY A 25 6.60 -8.79 0.02
CA GLY A 25 7.13 -8.32 -1.26
C GLY A 25 7.39 -9.43 -2.26
N ILE A 26 8.39 -9.23 -3.12
CA ILE A 26 8.83 -10.15 -4.16
C ILE A 26 10.35 -10.35 -4.11
N SER A 27 10.83 -11.52 -4.49
CA SER A 27 12.24 -11.78 -4.76
C SER A 27 12.40 -12.48 -6.11
N ALA A 28 13.54 -12.25 -6.74
CA ALA A 28 13.89 -12.92 -8.00
C ALA A 28 15.38 -12.82 -8.27
N ARG A 29 15.90 -13.71 -9.11
CA ARG A 29 17.26 -13.64 -9.64
C ARG A 29 17.27 -12.95 -11.00
N VAL A 30 18.02 -11.86 -11.15
CA VAL A 30 18.20 -11.16 -12.43
C VAL A 30 19.66 -11.26 -12.85
N GLY A 31 19.92 -12.06 -13.89
CA GLY A 31 21.29 -12.43 -14.26
C GLY A 31 21.95 -13.26 -13.15
N ARG A 32 23.02 -12.72 -12.55
CA ARG A 32 23.78 -13.35 -11.45
C ARG A 32 23.41 -12.82 -10.06
N HIS A 33 22.49 -11.87 -9.98
CA HIS A 33 22.20 -11.13 -8.76
C HIS A 33 20.85 -11.57 -8.18
N ASP A 34 20.80 -11.74 -6.87
CA ASP A 34 19.58 -11.98 -6.13
C ASP A 34 18.98 -10.65 -5.68
N LEU A 35 17.77 -10.35 -6.16
CA LEU A 35 17.06 -9.12 -5.83
C LEU A 35 15.88 -9.42 -4.90
N ILE A 36 15.70 -8.52 -3.94
CA ILE A 36 14.55 -8.51 -3.04
C ILE A 36 13.92 -7.13 -3.13
N LEU A 37 12.61 -7.08 -3.37
CA LEU A 37 11.82 -5.87 -3.30
C LEU A 37 10.70 -6.09 -2.28
N GLY A 38 10.73 -5.35 -1.17
CA GLY A 38 9.82 -5.62 -0.05
C GLY A 38 9.77 -4.53 1.01
N ASN A 39 9.13 -4.85 2.12
CA ASN A 39 9.04 -3.97 3.29
C ASN A 39 10.25 -4.11 4.23
N ALA A 40 10.35 -3.19 5.19
CA ALA A 40 11.46 -3.14 6.13
C ALA A 40 11.62 -4.44 6.93
N ALA A 41 10.51 -4.99 7.45
CA ALA A 41 10.52 -6.20 8.26
C ALA A 41 11.16 -7.39 7.51
N TRP A 42 10.78 -7.60 6.24
CA TRP A 42 11.33 -8.70 5.49
C TRP A 42 12.80 -8.49 5.14
N LEU A 43 13.25 -7.28 4.82
CA LEU A 43 14.67 -7.02 4.56
C LEU A 43 15.53 -7.22 5.80
N THR A 44 15.07 -6.77 6.98
CA THR A 44 15.77 -7.01 8.25
C THR A 44 15.87 -8.50 8.57
N GLU A 45 14.82 -9.29 8.28
CA GLU A 45 14.87 -10.77 8.40
C GLU A 45 15.88 -11.44 7.45
N GLN A 46 16.33 -10.75 6.40
CA GLN A 46 17.36 -11.24 5.47
C GLN A 46 18.77 -10.72 5.81
N ASP A 47 18.94 -10.18 7.02
CA ASP A 47 20.17 -9.55 7.53
C ASP A 47 20.62 -8.32 6.71
N ILE A 48 19.67 -7.59 6.11
CA ILE A 48 19.96 -6.38 5.35
C ILE A 48 19.78 -5.16 6.25
N SER A 49 20.85 -4.40 6.48
CA SER A 49 20.80 -3.18 7.28
C SER A 49 20.04 -2.06 6.55
N LEU A 50 19.13 -1.42 7.28
CA LEU A 50 18.32 -0.28 6.81
C LEU A 50 18.66 1.03 7.51
N GLU A 51 19.59 1.03 8.47
CA GLU A 51 19.87 2.14 9.38
C GLU A 51 20.11 3.48 8.63
N SER A 52 20.95 3.45 7.59
CA SER A 52 21.25 4.64 6.79
C SER A 52 20.07 5.12 5.92
N TRP A 53 19.00 4.33 5.79
CA TRP A 53 17.83 4.59 4.95
C TRP A 53 16.59 4.97 5.76
N GLU A 54 16.60 4.79 7.09
CA GLU A 54 15.49 5.14 7.98
C GLU A 54 15.06 6.61 7.88
N PRO A 55 15.98 7.60 7.77
CA PRO A 55 15.56 9.01 7.62
C PRO A 55 14.78 9.24 6.31
N ILE A 56 15.16 8.54 5.23
CA ILE A 56 14.48 8.65 3.94
C ILE A 56 13.11 7.97 4.01
N ALA A 57 13.03 6.81 4.66
CA ALA A 57 11.78 6.11 4.91
C ALA A 57 10.80 6.98 5.71
N ALA A 58 11.28 7.63 6.77
CA ALA A 58 10.49 8.54 7.60
C ALA A 58 10.01 9.75 6.80
N SER A 59 10.85 10.33 5.93
CA SER A 59 10.44 11.42 5.03
C SER A 59 9.31 10.98 4.09
N LEU A 60 9.46 9.83 3.42
CA LEU A 60 8.43 9.30 2.52
C LEU A 60 7.11 9.02 3.26
N ALA A 61 7.18 8.44 4.46
CA ALA A 61 6.01 8.19 5.29
C ALA A 61 5.35 9.50 5.76
N GLY A 62 6.15 10.52 6.08
CA GLY A 62 5.69 11.87 6.40
C GLY A 62 4.90 12.52 5.26
N GLU A 63 5.25 12.19 4.02
CA GLU A 63 4.52 12.61 2.81
C GLU A 63 3.29 11.74 2.51
N GLY A 64 2.95 10.77 3.36
CA GLY A 64 1.82 9.87 3.18
C GLY A 64 2.05 8.78 2.13
N LYS A 65 3.32 8.44 1.84
CA LYS A 65 3.70 7.35 0.94
C LYS A 65 4.12 6.13 1.75
N THR A 66 3.82 4.93 1.25
CA THR A 66 4.32 3.68 1.83
C THR A 66 5.74 3.41 1.31
N PRO A 67 6.78 3.33 2.18
CA PRO A 67 8.13 3.03 1.73
C PRO A 67 8.29 1.57 1.29
N GLY A 68 8.78 1.35 0.07
CA GLY A 68 9.24 0.07 -0.44
C GLY A 68 10.75 0.06 -0.62
N TYR A 69 11.38 -1.07 -0.35
CA TYR A 69 12.83 -1.23 -0.34
C TYR A 69 13.25 -2.22 -1.43
N CYS A 70 14.41 -1.99 -2.04
CA CYS A 70 15.05 -2.91 -2.96
C CYS A 70 16.48 -3.20 -2.52
N ALA A 71 16.83 -4.48 -2.38
CA ALA A 71 18.17 -4.95 -2.09
C ALA A 71 18.67 -5.90 -3.19
N MET A 72 19.99 -5.98 -3.33
CA MET A 72 20.69 -6.85 -4.27
C MET A 72 21.86 -7.51 -3.56
N ASP A 73 21.95 -8.85 -3.63
CA ASP A 73 23.05 -9.63 -3.03
C ASP A 73 23.32 -9.27 -1.55
N LYS A 74 22.25 -9.09 -0.76
CA LYS A 74 22.24 -8.63 0.65
C LYS A 74 22.70 -7.17 0.88
N GLY A 75 22.99 -6.41 -0.17
CA GLY A 75 23.25 -4.98 -0.11
C GLY A 75 21.97 -4.17 -0.36
N MET A 76 21.71 -3.15 0.46
CA MET A 76 20.60 -2.24 0.22
C MET A 76 20.90 -1.34 -1.00
N VAL A 77 19.98 -1.28 -1.97
CA VAL A 77 20.19 -0.55 -3.24
C VAL A 77 19.39 0.75 -3.31
N THR A 78 18.09 0.69 -3.03
CA THR A 78 17.22 1.87 -3.12
C THR A 78 15.93 1.72 -2.31
N ILE A 79 15.39 2.83 -1.85
CA ILE A 79 14.04 2.97 -1.30
C ILE A 79 13.15 3.77 -2.28
N PHE A 80 11.85 3.53 -2.28
CA PHE A 80 10.88 4.26 -3.10
C PHE A 80 9.54 4.41 -2.37
N GLY A 81 8.86 5.53 -2.61
CA GLY A 81 7.52 5.75 -2.06
C GLY A 81 6.44 5.22 -2.99
N ILE A 82 5.59 4.35 -2.48
CA ILE A 82 4.35 3.91 -3.12
C ILE A 82 3.24 4.84 -2.66
N ALA A 83 2.52 5.45 -3.59
CA ALA A 83 1.40 6.32 -3.30
C ALA A 83 0.19 5.85 -4.09
N ASP A 84 -0.94 5.66 -3.40
CA ASP A 84 -2.21 5.44 -4.06
C ASP A 84 -2.78 6.79 -4.51
N ARG A 85 -2.90 6.96 -5.83
CA ARG A 85 -3.56 8.16 -6.36
C ARG A 85 -5.06 8.03 -6.10
N PRO A 86 -5.70 9.03 -5.47
CA PRO A 86 -7.16 9.06 -5.42
C PRO A 86 -7.71 8.96 -6.85
N ARG A 87 -8.74 8.12 -7.06
CA ARG A 87 -9.39 8.05 -8.37
C ARG A 87 -9.88 9.45 -8.76
N ALA A 88 -9.68 9.86 -10.01
CA ALA A 88 -10.01 11.22 -10.47
C ALA A 88 -11.49 11.60 -10.24
N ASN A 89 -12.38 10.61 -10.20
CA ASN A 89 -13.81 10.78 -9.95
C ASN A 89 -14.21 10.73 -8.46
N ALA A 90 -13.28 10.43 -7.54
CA ALA A 90 -13.57 10.32 -6.11
C ALA A 90 -14.21 11.58 -5.53
N PRO A 91 -13.80 12.82 -5.89
CA PRO A 91 -14.46 14.03 -5.39
C PRO A 91 -15.94 14.13 -5.82
N GLN A 92 -16.25 13.73 -7.05
CA GLN A 92 -17.61 13.78 -7.60
C GLN A 92 -18.51 12.72 -6.95
N ALA A 93 -17.98 11.52 -6.70
CA ALA A 93 -18.67 10.45 -5.99
C ALA A 93 -18.98 10.85 -4.54
N LEU A 94 -18.01 11.42 -3.83
CA LEU A 94 -18.19 11.94 -2.47
C LEU A 94 -19.22 13.07 -2.41
N ALA A 95 -19.18 14.00 -3.37
CA ALA A 95 -20.16 15.09 -3.46
C ALA A 95 -21.59 14.58 -3.71
N ARG A 96 -21.74 13.50 -4.50
CA ARG A 96 -23.04 12.86 -4.74
C ARG A 96 -23.57 12.17 -3.48
N LEU A 97 -22.72 11.42 -2.78
CA LEU A 97 -23.09 10.75 -1.53
C LEU A 97 -23.51 11.74 -0.45
N ARG A 98 -22.78 12.86 -0.29
CA ARG A 98 -23.14 13.94 0.64
C ARG A 98 -24.48 14.58 0.32
N ARG A 99 -24.76 14.86 -0.96
CA ARG A 99 -26.07 15.39 -1.41
C ARG A 99 -27.23 14.44 -1.13
N MET A 100 -26.97 13.15 -1.04
CA MET A 100 -27.96 12.13 -0.68
C MET A 100 -28.14 11.97 0.84
N GLY A 101 -27.50 12.81 1.66
CA GLY A 101 -27.53 12.71 3.12
C GLY A 101 -26.71 11.54 3.68
N VAL A 102 -25.89 10.87 2.85
CA VAL A 102 -25.06 9.75 3.28
C VAL A 102 -23.80 10.28 3.94
N ARG A 103 -23.60 9.95 5.23
CA ARG A 103 -22.34 10.20 5.94
C ARG A 103 -21.27 9.24 5.41
N THR A 104 -20.17 9.77 4.88
CA THR A 104 -19.06 8.95 4.37
C THR A 104 -17.98 8.78 5.42
N LEU A 105 -17.61 7.53 5.70
CA LEU A 105 -16.47 7.16 6.52
C LEU A 105 -15.36 6.63 5.60
N LEU A 106 -14.16 7.19 5.67
CA LEU A 106 -12.98 6.61 5.03
C LEU A 106 -12.38 5.59 5.99
N VAL A 107 -12.37 4.32 5.59
CA VAL A 107 -11.71 3.22 6.31
C VAL A 107 -10.53 2.77 5.45
N ILE A 108 -9.31 3.02 5.92
CA ILE A 108 -8.07 2.57 5.27
C ILE A 108 -7.62 1.31 6.00
N GLY A 109 -7.50 0.21 5.27
CA GLY A 109 -7.13 -1.10 5.81
C GLY A 109 -5.92 -1.66 5.08
N ASP A 110 -4.74 -1.14 5.37
CA ASP A 110 -3.45 -1.67 4.94
C ASP A 110 -2.59 -1.99 6.18
N GLY A 111 -2.86 -3.15 6.76
CA GLY A 111 -1.95 -3.96 7.59
C GLY A 111 -0.97 -3.24 8.53
N ILE A 112 -1.43 -2.88 9.73
CA ILE A 112 -0.75 -2.89 11.06
C ILE A 112 0.61 -2.16 11.24
N ASN A 113 1.38 -1.86 10.20
CA ASN A 113 2.68 -1.18 10.28
C ASN A 113 2.72 0.18 9.58
N ASP A 114 1.66 0.56 8.87
CA ASP A 114 1.52 1.93 8.38
C ASP A 114 0.83 2.78 9.46
N ALA A 115 1.42 3.96 9.72
CA ALA A 115 1.00 5.01 10.65
C ALA A 115 -0.50 5.00 11.07
N PRO A 116 -0.81 5.31 12.36
CA PRO A 116 -2.08 5.01 13.01
C PRO A 116 -3.27 5.27 12.11
N ALA A 117 -4.06 4.21 11.89
CA ALA A 117 -5.30 4.17 11.11
C ALA A 117 -5.87 5.57 10.90
N ARG A 118 -5.59 6.16 9.72
CA ARG A 118 -6.15 7.46 9.34
C ARG A 118 -7.64 7.29 9.06
N VAL A 119 -8.41 7.23 10.13
CA VAL A 119 -9.85 7.43 10.10
C VAL A 119 -10.06 8.92 9.86
N ALA A 120 -10.05 9.32 8.59
CA ALA A 120 -10.56 10.62 8.19
C ALA A 120 -12.10 10.60 8.28
N ALA A 121 -12.60 10.47 9.51
CA ALA A 121 -14.00 10.70 9.80
C ALA A 121 -14.19 12.18 10.11
N PHE A 122 -15.12 12.81 9.41
CA PHE A 122 -15.81 13.98 9.93
C PHE A 122 -16.59 13.52 11.20
N GLY A 123 -15.91 13.58 12.36
CA GLY A 123 -16.41 13.15 13.67
C GLY A 123 -15.74 11.87 14.16
N LYS A 124 -14.95 11.95 15.24
CA LYS A 124 -14.14 10.85 15.82
C LYS A 124 -15.01 9.65 16.24
N PRO A 125 -14.95 8.48 15.58
CA PRO A 125 -15.51 7.25 16.12
C PRO A 125 -14.49 6.59 17.06
N ASN A 126 -14.97 5.91 18.09
CA ASN A 126 -14.14 5.12 19.01
C ASN A 126 -13.33 4.07 18.22
N PRO A 127 -12.02 3.89 18.50
CA PRO A 127 -11.16 2.92 17.81
C PRO A 127 -11.72 1.49 17.79
N MET A 128 -12.48 1.06 18.81
CA MET A 128 -13.16 -0.25 18.78
C MET A 128 -14.26 -0.34 17.70
N ILE A 129 -14.96 0.76 17.44
CA ILE A 129 -16.00 0.82 16.40
C ILE A 129 -15.35 0.82 15.01
N ALA A 130 -14.20 1.47 14.86
CA ALA A 130 -13.43 1.44 13.61
C ALA A 130 -12.92 0.02 13.30
N SER A 131 -12.38 -0.69 14.29
CA SER A 131 -11.94 -2.08 14.15
C SER A 131 -13.10 -3.03 13.84
N ALA A 132 -14.25 -2.88 14.52
CA ALA A 132 -15.45 -3.67 14.24
C ALA A 132 -16.00 -3.39 12.82
N ALA A 133 -16.07 -2.11 12.41
CA ALA A 133 -16.48 -1.75 11.05
C ALA A 133 -15.52 -2.30 9.97
N MET A 134 -14.23 -2.42 10.27
CA MET A 134 -13.24 -2.98 9.37
C MET A 134 -13.43 -4.50 9.17
N ALA A 135 -13.76 -5.25 10.24
CA ALA A 135 -14.11 -6.67 10.15
C ALA A 135 -15.45 -6.92 9.41
N PHE A 136 -16.41 -5.99 9.53
CA PHE A 136 -17.71 -6.08 8.84
C PHE A 136 -17.73 -5.50 7.41
N SER A 137 -16.65 -4.84 6.97
CA SER A 137 -16.53 -4.15 5.67
C SER A 137 -16.66 -5.12 4.48
N SER A 138 -16.05 -6.29 4.57
CA SER A 138 -16.11 -7.33 3.53
C SER A 138 -17.53 -7.88 3.32
N VAL A 139 -18.38 -7.86 4.37
CA VAL A 139 -19.75 -8.39 4.34
C VAL A 139 -20.76 -7.29 3.97
N SER A 140 -20.52 -6.03 4.35
CA SER A 140 -21.44 -4.91 4.11
C SER A 140 -21.42 -4.40 2.67
N VAL A 141 -20.27 -4.41 1.98
CA VAL A 141 -20.21 -4.05 0.56
C VAL A 141 -21.00 -5.05 -0.30
N VAL A 142 -20.94 -6.34 0.04
CA VAL A 142 -21.71 -7.39 -0.64
C VAL A 142 -23.21 -7.25 -0.34
N LEU A 143 -23.61 -7.09 0.92
CA LEU A 143 -25.03 -6.93 1.30
C LEU A 143 -25.67 -5.67 0.72
N ASN A 144 -24.96 -4.54 0.68
CA ASN A 144 -25.50 -3.31 0.10
C ASN A 144 -25.56 -3.37 -1.44
N SER A 145 -24.65 -4.12 -2.08
CA SER A 145 -24.70 -4.37 -3.53
C SER A 145 -25.90 -5.24 -3.94
N LEU A 146 -26.28 -6.24 -3.13
CA LEU A 146 -27.46 -7.09 -3.37
C LEU A 146 -28.77 -6.34 -3.18
N ARG A 147 -28.79 -5.31 -2.33
CA ARG A 147 -29.97 -4.45 -2.13
C ARG A 147 -30.21 -3.47 -3.26
N LEU A 148 -29.18 -3.16 -4.05
CA LEU A 148 -29.23 -2.27 -5.21
C LEU A 148 -29.63 -2.99 -6.52
N GLN A 149 -29.56 -4.32 -6.59
CA GLN A 149 -30.01 -5.09 -7.75
C GLN A 149 -31.50 -5.47 -7.73
N ARG A 150 -32.26 -5.09 -6.69
CA ARG A 150 -33.70 -5.38 -6.56
C ARG A 150 -34.60 -4.14 -6.66
N ARG A 151 -34.15 -3.09 -7.34
CA ARG A 151 -35.01 -1.98 -7.75
C ARG A 151 -34.76 -1.62 -9.21
#